data_AF-A0A929QT91-F1
#
_entry.id   AF-A0A929QT91-F1
#
_cell.length_a   1.000
_cell.length_b   1.000
_cell.length_c   1.000
_cell.angle_alpha   90.00
_cell.angle_beta   90.00
_cell.angle_gamma   90.00
#
_symmetry.space_group_name_H-M   'P 1'
#
loop_
_entity.id
_entity.type
_entity.pdbx_description
1 polymer ?
#
loop_
_entity_poly.entity_id
_entity_poly.type
_entity_poly.pdbx_seq_one_letter_code
_entity_poly.pdbx_strand_id
1 'polypeptide(L)'
;LKWSLQNGYQLTGEKTPYDFYRNLDRHQVAPILNRISQPCLLLAGQEDQYVPAYRLKQMKRKLIHAKAIESHLFTSQTGGALHCQMDRLDLVYPLVLDFLRKYSH
;
A
#
# COMPACT_ATOMS: atom_id res chain seq x y z
N LEU A 1 -9.90 -3.96 -18.56
CA LEU A 1 -8.79 -4.95 -18.66
C LEU A 1 -7.82 -4.67 -19.80
N LYS A 2 -8.26 -4.55 -21.07
CA LYS A 2 -7.38 -4.30 -22.24
C LYS A 2 -6.41 -3.14 -22.04
N TRP A 3 -6.92 -1.98 -21.62
CA TRP A 3 -6.11 -0.79 -21.35
C TRP A 3 -5.03 -1.05 -20.28
N SER A 4 -5.38 -1.69 -19.16
CA SER A 4 -4.43 -1.97 -18.07
C SER A 4 -3.28 -2.89 -18.50
N LEU A 5 -3.58 -3.91 -19.33
CA LEU A 5 -2.55 -4.79 -19.88
C LEU A 5 -1.64 -4.06 -20.86
N GLN A 6 -2.20 -3.22 -21.74
CA GLN A 6 -1.40 -2.41 -22.68
C GLN A 6 -0.45 -1.47 -21.95
N ASN A 7 -0.92 -0.78 -20.90
CA ASN A 7 -0.06 0.06 -20.06
C ASN A 7 1.00 -0.78 -19.34
N GLY A 8 0.61 -1.96 -18.82
CA GLY A 8 1.54 -2.91 -18.21
C GLY A 8 2.69 -3.28 -19.14
N TYR A 9 2.38 -3.60 -20.40
CA TYR A 9 3.38 -3.90 -21.43
C TYR A 9 4.29 -2.71 -21.74
N GLN A 10 3.74 -1.50 -21.83
CA GLN A 10 4.54 -0.29 -22.05
C GLN A 10 5.51 0.00 -20.89
N LEU A 11 5.06 -0.20 -19.65
CA LEU A 11 5.88 0.05 -18.45
C LEU A 11 6.97 -1.00 -18.24
N THR A 12 6.68 -2.26 -18.59
CA THR A 12 7.57 -3.39 -18.32
C THR A 12 8.42 -3.80 -19.51
N GLY A 13 8.06 -3.38 -20.73
CA GLY A 13 8.65 -3.84 -22.00
C GLY A 13 8.19 -5.23 -22.44
N GLU A 14 7.34 -5.89 -21.65
CA GLU A 14 6.89 -7.25 -21.92
C GLU A 14 5.84 -7.28 -23.04
N LYS A 15 5.85 -8.36 -23.82
CA LYS A 15 5.01 -8.48 -25.02
C LYS A 15 3.86 -9.47 -24.86
N THR A 16 3.89 -10.28 -23.80
CA THR A 16 2.90 -11.31 -23.55
C THR A 16 2.30 -11.15 -22.15
N PRO A 17 1.04 -11.59 -21.92
CA PRO A 17 0.44 -11.57 -20.59
C PRO A 17 1.24 -12.39 -19.57
N TYR A 18 1.84 -13.52 -20.00
CA TYR A 18 2.61 -14.40 -19.13
C TYR A 18 3.90 -13.71 -18.65
N ASP A 19 4.67 -13.14 -19.58
CA ASP A 19 5.92 -12.46 -19.24
C ASP A 19 5.65 -11.22 -18.38
N PHE A 20 4.58 -10.47 -18.67
CA PHE A 20 4.12 -9.38 -17.82
C PHE A 20 3.81 -9.85 -16.39
N TYR A 21 3.09 -10.96 -16.23
CA TYR A 21 2.81 -11.51 -14.91
C TYR A 21 4.08 -11.97 -14.18
N ARG A 22 5.00 -12.65 -14.88
CA ARG A 22 6.31 -13.04 -14.32
C ARG A 22 7.15 -11.82 -13.92
N ASN A 23 7.04 -10.73 -14.66
CA ASN A 23 7.71 -9.47 -14.36
C ASN A 23 7.16 -8.84 -13.07
N LEU A 24 5.82 -8.79 -12.92
CA LEU A 24 5.17 -8.33 -11.69
C LEU A 24 5.56 -9.15 -10.45
N ASP A 25 5.73 -10.47 -10.60
CA ASP A 25 6.14 -11.39 -9.52
C ASP A 25 7.50 -11.04 -8.89
N ARG A 26 8.35 -10.29 -9.60
CA ARG A 26 9.64 -9.79 -9.07
C ARG A 26 9.47 -8.65 -8.07
N HIS A 27 8.31 -7.99 -8.05
CA HIS A 27 8.03 -6.81 -7.23
C HIS A 27 7.38 -7.22 -5.91
N GLN A 28 8.16 -7.89 -5.06
CA GLN A 28 7.71 -8.36 -3.76
C GLN A 28 8.48 -7.71 -2.62
N VAL A 29 7.75 -7.23 -1.62
CA VAL A 29 8.35 -6.71 -0.38
C VAL A 29 8.57 -7.81 0.67
N ALA A 30 7.87 -8.95 0.56
CA ALA A 30 7.87 -9.99 1.58
C ALA A 30 9.28 -10.45 2.04
N PRO A 31 10.27 -10.64 1.14
CA PRO A 31 11.62 -11.05 1.55
C PRO A 31 12.40 -10.02 2.39
N ILE A 32 11.97 -8.76 2.37
CA ILE A 32 12.69 -7.64 3.03
C ILE A 32 11.90 -6.99 4.16
N LEU A 33 10.66 -7.42 4.45
CA LEU A 33 9.85 -6.80 5.50
C LEU A 33 10.45 -6.92 6.90
N ASN A 34 11.23 -7.96 7.16
CA ASN A 34 11.97 -8.10 8.41
C ASN A 34 13.19 -7.16 8.52
N ARG A 35 13.58 -6.45 7.45
CA ARG A 35 14.68 -5.48 7.50
C ARG A 35 14.20 -4.07 7.87
N ILE A 36 12.89 -3.87 7.89
CA ILE A 36 12.26 -2.59 8.26
C ILE A 36 12.32 -2.45 9.77
N SER A 37 13.14 -1.51 10.24
CA SER A 37 13.35 -1.22 11.67
C SER A 37 12.83 0.16 12.09
N GLN A 38 12.51 1.02 11.14
CA GLN A 38 11.91 2.33 11.37
C GLN A 38 10.44 2.25 11.80
N PRO A 39 9.90 3.31 12.44
CA PRO A 39 8.45 3.48 12.60
C PRO A 39 7.75 3.41 11.24
N CYS A 40 6.58 2.76 11.20
CA CYS A 40 5.78 2.60 9.98
C CYS A 40 4.34 3.09 10.19
N LEU A 41 3.85 3.88 9.24
CA LEU A 41 2.44 4.22 9.10
C LEU A 41 1.83 3.40 7.97
N LEU A 42 0.74 2.67 8.25
CA LEU A 42 0.00 1.88 7.28
C LEU A 42 -1.41 2.44 7.08
N LEU A 43 -1.73 2.87 5.87
CA LEU A 43 -3.04 3.40 5.50
C LEU A 43 -3.70 2.44 4.50
N ALA A 44 -4.99 2.16 4.68
CA ALA A 44 -5.74 1.32 3.75
C ALA A 44 -7.19 1.78 3.65
N GLY A 45 -7.75 1.75 2.44
CA GLY A 45 -9.19 1.87 2.20
C GLY A 45 -9.90 0.52 2.24
N GLN A 46 -11.08 0.46 2.86
CA GLN A 46 -11.89 -0.76 2.92
C GLN A 46 -12.42 -1.18 1.54
N GLU A 47 -12.64 -0.22 0.64
CA GLU A 47 -13.20 -0.39 -0.70
C GLU A 47 -12.14 -0.20 -1.80
N ASP A 48 -10.86 -0.38 -1.45
CA ASP A 48 -9.78 -0.38 -2.43
C ASP A 48 -9.93 -1.57 -3.41
N GLN A 49 -10.27 -1.24 -4.66
CA GLN A 49 -10.50 -2.20 -5.73
C GLN A 49 -9.26 -2.97 -6.19
N TYR A 50 -8.05 -2.49 -5.83
CA TYR A 50 -6.78 -3.09 -6.23
C TYR A 50 -6.12 -3.87 -5.10
N VAL A 51 -6.27 -3.39 -3.85
CA VAL A 51 -5.60 -3.95 -2.67
C VAL A 51 -6.62 -4.30 -1.60
N PRO A 52 -6.85 -5.59 -1.31
CA PRO A 52 -7.88 -5.98 -0.35
C PRO A 52 -7.51 -5.59 1.09
N ALA A 53 -8.49 -5.13 1.87
CA ALA A 53 -8.30 -4.58 3.22
C ALA A 53 -7.57 -5.51 4.22
N TYR A 54 -7.68 -6.84 4.04
CA TYR A 54 -6.97 -7.81 4.90
C TYR A 54 -5.44 -7.66 4.81
N ARG A 55 -4.92 -7.04 3.73
CA ARG A 55 -3.50 -6.76 3.54
C ARG A 55 -2.96 -5.86 4.64
N LEU A 56 -3.77 -4.95 5.19
CA LEU A 56 -3.38 -4.14 6.35
C LEU A 56 -2.97 -5.03 7.53
N LYS A 57 -3.84 -5.98 7.91
CA LYS A 57 -3.56 -6.94 8.98
C LYS A 57 -2.36 -7.83 8.64
N GLN A 58 -2.20 -8.23 7.37
CA GLN A 58 -1.08 -9.03 6.91
C GLN A 58 0.26 -8.29 7.06
N MET A 59 0.31 -7.02 6.66
CA MET A 59 1.51 -6.19 6.74
C MET A 59 1.92 -5.93 8.19
N LYS A 60 0.96 -5.59 9.06
CA LYS A 60 1.22 -5.43 10.51
C LYS A 60 1.92 -6.65 11.12
N ARG A 61 1.55 -7.87 10.72
CA ARG A 61 2.18 -9.11 11.21
C ARG A 61 3.57 -9.36 10.65
N LYS A 62 3.89 -8.83 9.47
CA LYS A 62 5.17 -9.09 8.78
C LYS A 62 6.25 -8.05 9.10
N LEU A 63 5.88 -6.87 9.59
CA LEU A 63 6.78 -5.81 10.03
C LEU A 63 7.35 -6.10 11.43
N ILE A 64 7.94 -7.28 11.62
CA ILE A 64 8.31 -7.82 12.94
C ILE A 64 9.40 -7.02 13.66
N HIS A 65 10.20 -6.24 12.94
CA HIS A 65 11.28 -5.44 13.51
C HIS A 65 11.00 -3.94 13.50
N ALA A 66 9.83 -3.50 13.02
CA ALA A 66 9.49 -2.08 12.97
C ALA A 66 9.40 -1.51 14.40
N LYS A 67 10.11 -0.40 14.67
CA LYS A 67 10.13 0.26 15.98
C LYS A 67 8.75 0.65 16.50
N ALA A 68 7.84 1.00 15.59
CA ALA A 68 6.44 1.26 15.89
C ALA A 68 5.61 0.99 14.62
N ILE A 69 4.35 0.57 14.80
CA ILE A 69 3.41 0.41 13.69
C ILE A 69 2.12 1.12 14.04
N GLU A 70 1.83 2.19 13.30
CA GLU A 70 0.54 2.87 13.33
C GLU A 70 -0.26 2.48 12.09
N SER A 71 -1.57 2.32 12.24
CA SER A 71 -2.40 1.87 11.13
C SER A 71 -3.78 2.49 11.17
N HIS A 72 -4.28 2.90 10.02
CA HIS A 72 -5.65 3.41 9.85
C HIS A 72 -6.35 2.68 8.71
N LEU A 73 -7.57 2.20 8.97
CA LEU A 73 -8.46 1.65 7.95
C LEU A 73 -9.58 2.66 7.73
N PHE A 74 -9.63 3.23 6.52
CA PHE A 74 -10.69 4.12 6.09
C PHE A 74 -11.88 3.31 5.60
N THR A 75 -13.08 3.67 6.06
CA THR A 75 -14.34 3.07 5.64
C THR A 75 -15.24 4.12 5.01
N SER A 76 -16.30 3.68 4.34
CA SER A 76 -17.26 4.62 3.74
C SER A 76 -17.94 5.53 4.78
N GLN A 77 -18.01 5.10 6.04
CA GLN A 77 -18.54 5.91 7.13
C GLN A 77 -17.55 6.99 7.60
N THR A 78 -16.24 6.71 7.60
CA THR A 78 -15.21 7.68 7.98
C THR A 78 -14.79 8.58 6.80
N GLY A 79 -15.05 8.12 5.57
CA GLY A 79 -14.48 8.66 4.33
C GLY A 79 -13.07 8.13 4.06
N GLY A 80 -12.62 8.20 2.80
CA GLY A 80 -11.28 7.74 2.37
C GLY A 80 -11.24 6.27 1.97
N ALA A 81 -12.39 5.63 1.71
CA ALA A 81 -12.47 4.18 1.56
C ALA A 81 -11.83 3.66 0.27
N LEU A 82 -11.61 4.53 -0.73
CA LEU A 82 -11.11 4.14 -2.05
C LEU A 82 -9.58 4.01 -2.07
N HIS A 83 -9.06 3.48 -3.19
CA HIS A 83 -7.63 3.38 -3.42
C HIS A 83 -6.93 4.73 -3.20
N CYS A 84 -5.84 4.70 -2.45
CA CYS A 84 -5.07 5.90 -2.06
C CYS A 84 -5.89 6.98 -1.33
N GLN A 85 -7.06 6.65 -0.78
CA GLN A 85 -7.99 7.58 -0.15
C GLN A 85 -8.35 8.76 -1.09
N MET A 86 -8.42 8.50 -2.41
CA MET A 86 -8.65 9.53 -3.42
C MET A 86 -9.95 10.31 -3.22
N ASP A 87 -10.95 9.71 -2.57
CA ASP A 87 -12.20 10.36 -2.21
C ASP A 87 -12.06 11.37 -1.06
N ARG A 88 -11.05 11.25 -0.20
CA ARG A 88 -10.82 12.09 0.99
C ARG A 88 -9.35 12.24 1.37
N LEU A 89 -8.54 12.79 0.46
CA LEU A 89 -7.11 13.06 0.72
C LEU A 89 -6.89 14.02 1.90
N ASP A 90 -7.86 14.91 2.17
CA ASP A 90 -7.86 15.82 3.32
C ASP A 90 -7.76 15.08 4.67
N LEU A 91 -8.24 13.84 4.75
CA LEU A 91 -8.13 13.02 5.96
C LEU A 91 -6.75 12.36 6.10
N VAL A 92 -6.01 12.20 5.01
CA VAL A 92 -4.69 11.54 5.00
C VAL A 92 -3.60 12.48 5.45
N TYR A 93 -3.61 13.74 4.98
CA TYR A 93 -2.52 14.69 5.25
C TYR A 93 -2.24 14.88 6.75
N PRO A 94 -3.24 15.10 7.62
CA PRO A 94 -2.99 15.25 9.05
C PRO A 94 -2.35 14.01 9.67
N LEU A 95 -2.81 12.81 9.29
CA LEU A 95 -2.25 11.55 9.80
C LEU A 95 -0.78 11.38 9.44
N VAL A 96 -0.40 11.70 8.19
CA VAL A 96 0.99 11.62 7.74
C VAL A 96 1.85 12.66 8.46
N LEU A 97 1.37 13.90 8.57
CA LEU A 97 2.11 14.98 9.23
C LEU A 97 2.31 14.69 10.72
N ASP A 98 1.28 14.23 11.42
CA ASP A 98 1.35 13.91 12.84
C ASP A 98 2.26 12.72 13.09
N PHE A 99 2.20 11.69 12.22
CA PHE A 99 3.15 10.58 12.28
C PHE A 99 4.59 11.05 12.09
N LEU A 100 4.87 11.88 11.07
CA LEU A 100 6.21 12.40 10.83
C LEU A 100 6.72 13.26 12.00
N ARG A 101 5.89 14.14 12.56
CA ARG A 101 6.25 14.95 13.75
C ARG A 101 6.52 14.09 14.98
N LYS A 102 5.74 13.02 15.16
CA LYS A 102 5.89 12.11 16.31
C LYS A 102 7.20 11.34 16.29
N TYR A 103 7.73 11.03 15.10
CA TYR A 103 8.97 10.26 14.94
C TYR A 103 10.13 11.05 14.33
N SER A 104 10.01 12.38 14.20
CA SER A 104 11.11 13.26 13.83
C SER A 104 12.06 13.42 15.03
N HIS A 105 13.10 12.61 15.08
CA HIS A 105 14.23 12.72 15.99
C HIS A 105 15.53 12.76 15.20
#